data_AF-T1A0W7-F1
#
_entry.id   AF-T1A0W7-F1
#
_cell.length_a   1.000
_cell.length_b   1.000
_cell.length_c   1.000
_cell.angle_alpha   90.00
_cell.angle_beta   90.00
_cell.angle_gamma   90.00
#
_symmetry.space_group_name_H-M   'P 1'
#
loop_
_entity.id
_entity.type
_entity.pdbx_description
1 polymer ?
#
loop_
_entity_poly.entity_id
_entity_poly.type
_entity_poly.pdbx_seq_one_letter_code
_entity_poly.pdbx_strand_id
1 'polypeptide(L)'
;MLALDQIVNNAATLSHMSGGQLNVPVVIRLATGAGRQLAAQHSHSLEGWYAHIPGLRIAVPATIDDARYMLAAALESPDPVLLFEHLYLYNMEGSLTPGIERVDLEHAAIRRPGRDVTLITYGWSLYKCLEAATTLASEGIQAEVLDLRTLRPLDDATIVS
;
A
#
# COMPACT_ATOMS: atom_id res chain seq x y z
N MET A 1 -8.53 -17.09 -8.31
CA MET A 1 -8.27 -16.76 -6.89
C MET A 1 -8.97 -17.79 -6.02
N LEU A 2 -8.24 -18.75 -5.46
CA LEU A 2 -8.85 -19.92 -4.80
C LEU A 2 -9.41 -19.59 -3.41
N ALA A 3 -8.82 -18.64 -2.69
CA ALA A 3 -9.20 -18.28 -1.31
C ALA A 3 -10.15 -17.08 -1.21
N LEU A 4 -10.74 -16.63 -2.33
CA LEU A 4 -11.47 -15.36 -2.37
C LEU A 4 -12.67 -15.33 -1.41
N ASP A 5 -13.44 -16.42 -1.36
CA ASP A 5 -14.59 -16.57 -0.46
C ASP A 5 -14.20 -16.43 1.02
N GLN A 6 -13.06 -17.01 1.41
CA GLN A 6 -12.57 -16.94 2.79
C GLN A 6 -12.13 -15.52 3.16
N ILE A 7 -11.63 -14.74 2.20
CA ILE A 7 -11.22 -13.36 2.44
C ILE A 7 -12.46 -12.44 2.47
N VAL A 8 -13.31 -12.51 1.45
CA VAL A 8 -14.39 -11.53 1.25
C VAL A 8 -15.64 -11.86 2.05
N ASN A 9 -16.05 -13.12 2.13
CA ASN A 9 -17.31 -13.50 2.77
C ASN A 9 -17.15 -13.94 4.23
N ASN A 10 -15.90 -14.16 4.68
CA ASN A 10 -15.63 -14.55 6.06
C ASN A 10 -14.76 -13.51 6.76
N ALA A 11 -13.48 -13.37 6.39
CA ALA A 11 -12.56 -12.49 7.11
C ALA A 11 -13.06 -11.04 7.16
N ALA A 12 -13.52 -10.50 6.02
CA ALA A 12 -13.98 -9.12 5.91
C ALA A 12 -15.30 -8.85 6.66
N THR A 13 -16.19 -9.83 6.78
CA THR A 13 -17.58 -9.61 7.21
C THR A 13 -17.86 -10.06 8.65
N LEU A 14 -17.07 -10.98 9.21
CA LEU A 14 -17.36 -11.62 10.50
C LEU A 14 -17.49 -10.63 11.66
N SER A 15 -16.65 -9.60 11.73
CA SER A 15 -16.77 -8.56 12.76
C SER A 15 -18.12 -7.85 12.66
N HIS A 16 -18.53 -7.46 11.45
CA HIS A 16 -19.83 -6.84 11.24
C HIS A 16 -21.00 -7.78 11.53
N MET A 17 -20.97 -9.02 10.99
CA MET A 17 -22.04 -10.01 11.15
C MET A 17 -22.24 -10.46 12.61
N SER A 18 -21.17 -10.47 13.39
CA SER A 18 -21.22 -10.79 14.82
C SER A 18 -21.59 -9.60 15.71
N GLY A 19 -21.80 -8.40 15.13
CA GLY A 19 -22.03 -7.17 15.89
C GLY A 19 -20.82 -6.75 16.72
N GLY A 20 -19.61 -7.01 16.22
CA GLY A 20 -18.34 -6.68 16.88
C GLY A 20 -17.88 -7.70 17.92
N GLN A 21 -18.51 -8.87 18.02
CA GLN A 21 -18.14 -9.90 19.00
C GLN A 21 -16.93 -10.74 18.56
N LEU A 22 -16.68 -10.85 17.25
CA LEU A 22 -15.62 -11.66 16.67
C LEU A 22 -14.76 -10.84 15.71
N ASN A 23 -13.52 -10.59 16.07
CA ASN A 23 -12.51 -10.01 15.18
C ASN A 23 -11.77 -11.10 14.39
N VAL A 24 -11.22 -10.74 13.23
CA VAL A 24 -10.41 -11.65 12.39
C VAL A 24 -9.00 -11.07 12.20
N PRO A 25 -8.13 -11.17 13.23
CA PRO A 25 -6.78 -10.60 13.19
C PRO A 25 -5.85 -11.49 12.37
N VAL A 26 -5.91 -11.35 11.05
CA VAL A 26 -5.06 -12.08 10.11
C VAL A 26 -4.37 -11.11 9.15
N VAL A 27 -3.09 -11.37 8.87
CA VAL A 27 -2.36 -10.66 7.82
C VAL A 27 -2.13 -11.61 6.65
N ILE A 28 -2.61 -11.22 5.47
CA ILE A 28 -2.45 -11.97 4.23
C ILE A 28 -1.48 -11.19 3.34
N ARG A 29 -0.35 -11.80 3.01
CA ARG A 29 0.67 -11.19 2.14
C ARG A 29 0.51 -11.74 0.72
N LEU A 30 0.46 -10.84 -0.26
CA LEU A 30 0.32 -11.19 -1.66
C LEU A 30 1.40 -10.51 -2.48
N ALA A 31 2.08 -11.29 -3.33
CA ALA A 31 2.86 -10.72 -4.42
C ALA A 31 1.91 -10.12 -5.46
N THR A 32 2.18 -8.88 -5.89
CA THR A 32 1.35 -8.14 -6.85
C THR A 32 2.19 -7.54 -7.98
N GLY A 33 1.47 -7.04 -8.99
CA GLY A 33 2.01 -6.22 -10.06
C GLY A 33 2.73 -7.01 -11.14
N ALA A 34 2.98 -6.34 -12.26
CA ALA A 34 3.73 -6.93 -13.37
C ALA A 34 5.18 -7.21 -12.95
N GLY A 35 5.78 -8.23 -13.55
CA GLY A 35 7.15 -8.67 -13.30
C GLY A 35 7.96 -8.85 -14.58
N ARG A 36 9.04 -9.63 -14.50
CA ARG A 36 9.88 -10.03 -15.64
C ARG A 36 9.21 -11.16 -16.44
N GLN A 37 8.23 -10.81 -17.29
CA GLN A 37 7.59 -11.76 -18.24
C GLN A 37 6.82 -12.91 -17.56
N LEU A 38 6.07 -12.62 -16.50
CA LEU A 38 5.34 -13.63 -15.71
C LEU A 38 4.02 -14.13 -16.35
N ALA A 39 3.73 -13.72 -17.59
CA ALA A 39 2.48 -13.98 -18.29
C ALA A 39 1.22 -13.41 -17.59
N ALA A 40 0.05 -13.71 -18.16
CA ALA A 40 -1.20 -13.01 -17.86
C ALA A 40 -1.66 -13.16 -16.40
N GLN A 41 -1.55 -14.36 -15.81
CA GLN A 41 -2.15 -14.66 -14.50
C GLN A 41 -1.28 -14.25 -13.30
N HIS A 42 -0.04 -13.83 -13.52
CA HIS A 42 0.94 -13.54 -12.45
C HIS A 42 1.37 -12.06 -12.43
N SER A 43 0.58 -11.20 -13.07
CA SER A 43 0.90 -9.78 -13.25
C SER A 43 -0.25 -8.85 -12.84
N HIS A 44 -1.29 -9.39 -12.20
CA HIS A 44 -2.44 -8.60 -11.79
C HIS A 44 -2.09 -7.69 -10.61
N SER A 45 -2.63 -6.48 -10.65
CA SER A 45 -2.73 -5.56 -9.51
C SER A 45 -4.16 -5.57 -9.00
N LEU A 46 -4.43 -6.39 -7.98
CA LEU A 46 -5.77 -6.57 -7.41
C LEU A 46 -6.01 -5.76 -6.14
N GLU A 47 -4.99 -5.07 -5.64
CA GLU A 47 -5.04 -4.24 -4.44
C GLU A 47 -6.21 -3.23 -4.48
N GLY A 48 -6.42 -2.57 -5.62
CA GLY A 48 -7.55 -1.66 -5.82
C GLY A 48 -8.91 -2.37 -5.74
N TRP A 49 -9.04 -3.57 -6.30
CA TRP A 49 -10.29 -4.34 -6.21
C TRP A 49 -10.60 -4.74 -4.77
N TYR A 50 -9.59 -5.22 -4.02
CA TYR A 50 -9.76 -5.55 -2.61
C TYR A 50 -10.05 -4.32 -1.74
N ALA A 51 -9.55 -3.14 -2.10
CA ALA A 51 -9.89 -1.89 -1.43
C ALA A 51 -11.38 -1.52 -1.57
N HIS A 52 -12.13 -2.09 -2.52
CA HIS A 52 -13.57 -1.89 -2.60
C HIS A 52 -14.36 -2.78 -1.61
N ILE A 53 -13.72 -3.77 -0.98
CA ILE A 53 -14.39 -4.71 -0.08
C ILE A 53 -14.41 -4.14 1.36
N PRO A 54 -15.59 -3.91 1.96
CA PRO A 54 -15.69 -3.47 3.34
C PRO A 54 -15.15 -4.47 4.35
N GLY A 55 -14.55 -3.96 5.44
CA GLY A 55 -13.99 -4.77 6.52
C GLY A 55 -12.57 -5.30 6.27
N LEU A 56 -11.99 -5.04 5.09
CA LEU A 56 -10.56 -5.26 4.83
C LEU A 56 -9.75 -3.99 5.03
N ARG A 57 -8.50 -4.14 5.49
CA ARG A 57 -7.47 -3.10 5.42
C ARG A 57 -6.47 -3.46 4.33
N ILE A 58 -6.13 -2.51 3.46
CA ILE A 58 -5.29 -2.76 2.28
C ILE A 58 -4.07 -1.85 2.34
N ALA A 59 -2.89 -2.43 2.51
CA ALA A 59 -1.63 -1.72 2.50
C ALA A 59 -0.67 -2.25 1.42
N VAL A 60 0.13 -1.34 0.87
CA VAL A 60 0.96 -1.55 -0.32
C VAL A 60 2.35 -0.94 -0.07
N PRO A 61 3.29 -1.69 0.53
CA PRO A 61 4.62 -1.19 0.83
C PRO A 61 5.37 -0.78 -0.44
N ALA A 62 6.09 0.34 -0.39
CA ALA A 62 6.90 0.85 -1.49
C ALA A 62 8.39 0.94 -1.15
N THR A 63 8.74 1.24 0.10
CA THR A 63 10.12 1.52 0.54
C THR A 63 10.70 0.41 1.42
N ILE A 64 12.02 0.46 1.67
CA ILE A 64 12.71 -0.48 2.58
C ILE A 64 12.16 -0.36 4.02
N ASP A 65 11.85 0.85 4.48
CA ASP A 65 11.23 1.06 5.79
C ASP A 65 9.82 0.47 5.83
N ASP A 66 9.02 0.62 4.77
CA ASP A 66 7.71 -0.03 4.67
C ASP A 66 7.86 -1.56 4.73
N ALA A 67 8.73 -2.14 3.91
CA ALA A 67 8.97 -3.57 3.88
C ALA A 67 9.42 -4.12 5.25
N ARG A 68 10.21 -3.34 6.00
CA ARG A 68 10.74 -3.73 7.31
C ARG A 68 9.71 -3.66 8.44
N TYR A 69 8.86 -2.64 8.44
CA TYR A 69 8.04 -2.29 9.61
C TYR A 69 6.53 -2.45 9.39
N MET A 70 6.05 -2.45 8.14
CA MET A 70 4.61 -2.50 7.82
C MET A 70 3.97 -3.81 8.22
N LEU A 71 4.70 -4.93 8.15
CA LEU A 71 4.20 -6.23 8.63
C LEU A 71 3.93 -6.22 10.14
N ALA A 72 4.83 -5.63 10.93
CA ALA A 72 4.65 -5.55 12.37
C ALA A 72 3.43 -4.68 12.71
N ALA A 73 3.29 -3.51 12.06
CA ALA A 73 2.12 -2.66 12.23
C ALA A 73 0.82 -3.36 11.80
N ALA A 74 0.84 -4.15 10.71
CA ALA A 74 -0.32 -4.90 10.25
C ALA A 74 -0.74 -6.00 11.24
N LEU A 75 0.21 -6.66 11.91
CA LEU A 75 -0.06 -7.69 12.92
C LEU A 75 -0.69 -7.13 14.20
N GLU A 76 -0.60 -5.82 14.43
CA GLU A 76 -1.25 -5.15 15.56
C GLU A 76 -2.74 -4.86 15.29
N SER A 77 -3.19 -4.98 14.03
CA SER A 77 -4.57 -4.75 13.63
C SER A 77 -5.51 -5.86 14.15
N PRO A 78 -6.66 -5.50 14.76
CA PRO A 78 -7.72 -6.46 15.05
C PRO A 78 -8.48 -6.92 13.78
N ASP A 79 -8.40 -6.13 12.72
CA ASP A 79 -9.07 -6.36 11.43
C ASP A 79 -8.16 -7.10 10.45
N PRO A 80 -8.72 -7.83 9.46
CA PRO A 80 -7.92 -8.50 8.44
C PRO A 80 -7.17 -7.48 7.57
N VAL A 81 -5.86 -7.67 7.46
CA VAL A 81 -4.97 -6.80 6.65
C VAL A 81 -4.42 -7.58 5.46
N LEU A 82 -4.53 -7.00 4.27
CA LEU A 82 -3.85 -7.50 3.07
C LEU A 82 -2.64 -6.59 2.78
N LEU A 83 -1.46 -7.19 2.71
CA LEU A 83 -0.23 -6.55 2.28
C LEU A 83 0.09 -6.94 0.84
N PHE A 84 -0.03 -6.00 -0.09
CA PHE A 84 0.28 -6.21 -1.50
C PHE A 84 1.71 -5.77 -1.81
N GLU A 85 2.58 -6.74 -1.97
CA GLU A 85 4.01 -6.52 -2.17
C GLU A 85 4.34 -6.60 -3.65
N HIS A 86 4.79 -5.50 -4.25
CA HIS A 86 5.06 -5.48 -5.67
C HIS A 86 6.36 -6.24 -6.00
N LEU A 87 6.31 -7.22 -6.91
CA LEU A 87 7.44 -8.13 -7.17
C LEU A 87 8.74 -7.45 -7.59
N TYR A 88 8.66 -6.33 -8.33
CA TYR A 88 9.87 -5.55 -8.70
C TYR A 88 10.63 -4.99 -7.49
N LEU A 89 9.97 -4.81 -6.35
CA LEU A 89 10.58 -4.21 -5.15
C LEU A 89 11.38 -5.21 -4.32
N TYR A 90 11.18 -6.52 -4.48
CA TYR A 90 11.80 -7.54 -3.61
C TYR A 90 13.33 -7.53 -3.62
N ASN A 91 13.93 -7.23 -4.77
CA ASN A 91 15.39 -7.17 -4.88
C ASN A 91 15.92 -5.74 -4.73
N MET A 92 15.08 -4.79 -4.31
CA MET A 92 15.54 -3.44 -4.06
C MET A 92 16.35 -3.43 -2.77
N GLU A 93 17.56 -2.88 -2.86
CA GLU A 93 18.45 -2.70 -1.72
C GLU A 93 18.46 -1.24 -1.28
N GLY A 94 18.65 -1.02 0.01
CA GLY A 94 18.76 0.30 0.61
C GLY A 94 18.99 0.22 2.10
N SER A 95 19.32 1.36 2.71
CA SER A 95 19.44 1.49 4.16
C SER A 95 18.09 1.75 4.81
N LEU A 96 17.89 1.22 6.01
CA LEU A 96 16.80 1.68 6.88
C LEU A 96 17.07 3.11 7.34
N THR A 97 16.01 3.91 7.44
CA THR A 97 16.11 5.27 7.98
C THR A 97 16.39 5.21 9.48
N PRO A 98 17.48 5.83 9.99
CA PRO A 98 17.78 5.83 11.41
C PRO A 98 16.64 6.41 12.25
N GLY A 99 16.28 5.72 13.34
CA GLY A 99 15.24 6.16 14.26
C GLY A 99 13.80 5.79 13.86
N ILE A 100 13.58 5.24 12.66
CA ILE A 100 12.30 4.60 12.33
C ILE A 100 12.28 3.21 12.94
N GLU A 101 11.36 2.98 13.87
CA GLU A 101 11.14 1.68 14.52
C GLU A 101 9.75 1.10 14.22
N ARG A 102 8.82 1.95 13.79
CA ARG A 102 7.44 1.62 13.41
C ARG A 102 7.01 2.50 12.25
N VAL A 103 5.99 2.03 11.55
CA VAL A 103 5.33 2.78 10.48
C VAL A 103 3.86 2.96 10.75
N ASP A 104 3.34 4.07 10.27
CA ASP A 104 1.92 4.38 10.24
C ASP A 104 1.25 3.72 9.03
N LEU A 105 0.08 3.12 9.24
CA LEU A 105 -0.77 2.52 8.21
C LEU A 105 -2.01 3.36 7.88
N GLU A 106 -2.25 4.46 8.59
CA GLU A 106 -3.42 5.31 8.38
C GLU A 106 -3.12 6.49 7.45
N HIS A 107 -1.86 6.96 7.43
CA HIS A 107 -1.49 8.17 6.68
C HIS A 107 -0.62 7.89 5.47
N ALA A 108 -0.91 8.66 4.41
CA ALA A 108 -0.04 8.78 3.26
C ALA A 108 1.26 9.49 3.63
N ALA A 109 2.30 9.34 2.81
CA ALA A 109 3.59 9.98 3.01
C ALA A 109 3.93 10.89 1.84
N ILE A 110 4.18 12.17 2.13
CA ILE A 110 4.82 13.07 1.18
C ILE A 110 6.28 12.65 1.06
N ARG A 111 6.63 12.02 -0.07
CA ARG A 111 8.00 11.54 -0.36
C ARG A 111 8.87 12.64 -0.94
N ARG A 112 8.23 13.64 -1.57
CA ARG A 112 8.87 14.83 -2.10
C ARG A 112 7.87 15.99 -2.04
N PRO A 113 8.18 17.10 -1.37
CA PRO A 113 7.31 18.27 -1.36
C PRO A 113 7.33 18.99 -2.72
N GLY A 114 6.21 19.60 -3.06
CA GLY A 114 6.03 20.40 -4.27
C GLY A 114 4.86 21.38 -4.11
N ARG A 115 4.56 22.13 -5.16
CA ARG A 115 3.50 23.16 -5.11
C ARG A 115 2.73 23.36 -6.42
N ASP A 116 3.24 22.84 -7.53
CA ASP A 116 2.66 23.11 -8.85
C ASP A 116 1.70 21.99 -9.29
N VAL A 117 1.96 20.74 -8.85
CA VAL A 117 1.12 19.57 -9.13
C VAL A 117 1.41 18.46 -8.12
N THR A 118 0.41 17.65 -7.78
CA THR A 118 0.56 16.47 -6.90
C THR A 118 0.49 15.18 -7.70
N LEU A 119 1.51 14.33 -7.56
CA LEU A 119 1.60 12.99 -8.12
C LEU A 119 1.25 11.97 -7.04
N ILE A 120 0.00 11.49 -7.05
CA ILE A 120 -0.49 10.46 -6.13
C ILE A 120 -0.10 9.09 -6.64
N THR A 121 0.50 8.26 -5.79
CA THR A 121 1.06 6.98 -6.18
C THR A 121 1.06 5.98 -5.02
N TYR A 122 1.42 4.74 -5.30
CA TYR A 122 1.60 3.68 -4.30
C TYR A 122 2.49 2.57 -4.88
N GLY A 123 3.05 1.73 -4.01
CA GLY A 123 3.86 0.57 -4.40
C GLY A 123 4.99 0.94 -5.36
N TRP A 124 5.23 0.09 -6.38
CA TRP A 124 6.31 0.31 -7.36
C TRP A 124 6.20 1.62 -8.15
N SER A 125 4.98 2.11 -8.39
CA SER A 125 4.77 3.35 -9.14
C SER A 125 5.33 4.58 -8.43
N LEU A 126 5.66 4.49 -7.13
CA LEU A 126 6.36 5.55 -6.39
C LEU A 126 7.64 5.99 -7.12
N TYR A 127 8.46 5.03 -7.53
CA TYR A 127 9.75 5.32 -8.15
C TYR A 127 9.60 6.01 -9.52
N LYS A 128 8.54 5.66 -10.27
CA LYS A 128 8.20 6.36 -11.52
C LYS A 128 7.79 7.81 -11.28
N CYS A 129 7.02 8.06 -10.22
CA CYS A 129 6.60 9.41 -9.85
C CYS A 129 7.80 10.26 -9.36
N LEU A 130 8.73 9.68 -8.61
CA LEU A 130 9.96 10.35 -8.18
C LEU A 130 10.86 10.72 -9.37
N GLU A 131 11.00 9.83 -10.35
CA GLU A 131 11.72 10.09 -11.61
C GLU A 131 11.03 11.22 -12.40
N ALA A 132 9.71 11.13 -12.60
CA ALA A 132 8.94 12.15 -13.29
C ALA A 132 9.04 13.53 -12.61
N ALA A 133 8.97 13.58 -11.27
CA ALA A 133 9.14 14.82 -10.51
C ALA A 133 10.55 15.41 -10.68
N THR A 134 11.57 14.58 -10.91
CA THR A 134 12.93 15.03 -11.19
C THR A 134 13.03 15.66 -12.58
N THR A 135 12.42 15.03 -13.59
CA THR A 135 12.30 15.60 -14.93
C THR A 135 11.57 16.94 -14.92
N LEU A 136 10.39 17.00 -14.27
CA LEU A 136 9.59 18.23 -14.16
C LEU A 136 10.35 19.38 -13.48
N ALA A 137 11.18 19.08 -12.48
CA ALA A 137 12.00 20.12 -11.84
C ALA A 137 13.03 20.75 -12.77
N SER A 138 13.54 20.02 -13.77
CA SER A 138 14.42 20.59 -14.80
C SER A 138 13.71 21.60 -15.72
N GLU A 139 12.37 21.51 -15.78
CA GLU A 139 11.49 22.44 -16.51
C GLU A 139 10.91 23.53 -15.59
N GLY A 140 11.37 23.60 -14.34
CA GLY A 140 10.91 24.57 -13.34
C GLY A 140 9.60 24.21 -12.64
N ILE A 141 9.09 22.98 -12.81
CA ILE A 141 7.84 22.49 -12.21
C ILE A 141 8.16 21.69 -10.94
N GLN A 142 7.65 22.13 -9.79
CA GLN A 142 7.80 21.49 -8.49
C GLN A 142 6.63 20.55 -8.21
N ALA A 143 6.76 19.30 -8.66
CA ALA A 143 5.79 18.24 -8.37
C ALA A 143 5.96 17.69 -6.96
N GLU A 144 4.86 17.63 -6.21
CA GLU A 144 4.75 16.87 -4.97
C GLU A 144 4.54 15.39 -5.30
N VAL A 145 5.16 14.49 -4.55
CA VAL A 145 4.95 13.04 -4.69
C VAL A 145 4.36 12.50 -3.40
N LEU A 146 3.09 12.12 -3.47
CA LEU A 146 2.32 11.57 -2.36
C LEU A 146 2.18 10.05 -2.52
N ASP A 147 2.82 9.30 -1.64
CA ASP A 147 2.72 7.85 -1.55
C ASP A 147 1.57 7.48 -0.60
N LEU A 148 0.51 6.87 -1.13
CA LEU A 148 -0.67 6.52 -0.35
C LEU A 148 -0.37 5.52 0.76
N ARG A 149 0.52 4.54 0.51
CA ARG A 149 0.89 3.41 1.39
C ARG A 149 -0.26 2.48 1.79
N THR A 150 -1.45 3.01 2.04
CA THR A 150 -2.68 2.31 2.37
C THR A 150 -3.77 2.76 1.41
N LEU A 151 -4.44 1.79 0.79
CA LEU A 151 -5.56 2.02 -0.13
C LEU A 151 -6.93 1.86 0.55
N ARG A 152 -6.95 1.26 1.74
CA ARG A 152 -8.12 1.20 2.61
C ARG A 152 -7.71 1.08 4.09
N PRO A 153 -8.12 2.04 4.95
CA PRO A 153 -8.78 3.30 4.59
C PRO A 153 -7.86 4.19 3.73
N LEU A 154 -8.47 5.03 2.90
CA LEU A 154 -7.73 6.01 2.12
C LEU A 154 -7.53 7.28 2.96
N ASP A 155 -6.34 7.86 2.95
CA ASP A 155 -6.05 9.13 3.62
C ASP A 155 -6.58 10.32 2.79
N ASP A 156 -7.90 10.47 2.78
CA ASP A 156 -8.59 11.52 2.03
C ASP A 156 -8.12 12.92 2.46
N ALA A 157 -7.79 13.11 3.74
CA ALA A 157 -7.37 14.40 4.27
C ALA A 157 -6.06 14.89 3.65
N THR A 158 -5.07 13.99 3.52
CA THR A 158 -3.79 14.33 2.87
C THR A 158 -3.94 14.45 1.34
N ILE A 159 -4.86 13.71 0.72
CA ILE A 159 -5.11 13.80 -0.73
C ILE A 159 -5.67 15.17 -1.13
N VAL A 160 -6.52 15.76 -0.28
CA VAL A 160 -7.22 17.02 -0.60
C VAL A 160 -6.58 18.27 0.02
N SER A 161 -5.42 18.13 0.68
CA SER A 161 -4.74 19.23 1.39
C SER A 161 -4.11 20.27 0.47
#